data_AF-A0A2V6ESC8-F1
#
_entry.id   AF-A0A2V6ESC8-F1
#
_cell.length_a   1.000
_cell.length_b   1.000
_cell.length_c   1.000
_cell.angle_alpha   90.00
_cell.angle_beta   90.00
_cell.angle_gamma   90.00
#
_symmetry.space_group_name_H-M   'P 1'
#
loop_
_entity.id
_entity.type
_entity.pdbx_description
1 polymer ?
#
loop_
_entity_poly.entity_id
_entity_poly.type
_entity_poly.pdbx_seq_one_letter_code
_entity_poly.pdbx_strand_id
1 'polypeptide(L)'
;MKLGATYRQSGSTTAEIMVAALRLLKRLCLAFVLFGSLGAAMAQSQKPYPRGIIDLPGAISAKNPIGTITDHPWQNVNVDGLRIRTGWDNTETADGVYNWAQIDECLTLAVTSGKFIGLGMIAGIDAPPWLMGGCTFTDGVTTLDVATLTSSTANFVTEDVGRVIVSAYFPAGTTIVSRISSTVVQTSAAATRTTNTKNPAAFSILACNPEGAAFRVLTAPDSGVMVVPWDPLAKAKWKAFVTALGARYDSNPQLGYMVMTGFCQAGEAYLASVQADIDFFDASAIAAGYVATADLPAGLVAWEATVKEVVDTYMTAFPTTPLLITGARPYGGTQSSAGTKAMNDIFAWGVTTYPGRFGIMNAQLHVTSSTGYYLNAAIYNNRFTEPVGIQFLCSTNSADNVARLSNSPPYGSDPLLSAYDAINNSFTAAVNIGCKFVETYEVDVKNSAYQTILATQGAALKSPTPTPTAPSITTQPADKTVTAGRTAKFTVTAAGTAPLTYQWTKNGANISGATKASYITPATTTADNGALFAVVVSNVAGSITSNSATLTVK
;
A
#
# COMPACT_ATOMS: atom_id res chain seq x y z
N MET A 1 74.55 -12.32 -48.48
CA MET A 1 75.01 -11.13 -47.73
C MET A 1 74.41 -9.90 -48.41
N LYS A 2 73.55 -9.16 -47.68
CA LYS A 2 73.13 -7.74 -47.83
C LYS A 2 72.56 -7.15 -49.15
N LEU A 3 71.41 -6.47 -48.96
CA LEU A 3 70.96 -5.16 -49.51
C LEU A 3 70.78 -5.05 -51.03
N GLY A 4 69.80 -4.35 -51.59
CA GLY A 4 68.78 -3.45 -51.05
C GLY A 4 68.20 -2.58 -52.18
N ALA A 5 66.91 -2.26 -52.05
CA ALA A 5 66.16 -1.13 -52.62
C ALA A 5 65.96 -1.01 -54.15
N THR A 6 64.69 -1.06 -54.57
CA THR A 6 64.11 -0.06 -55.48
C THR A 6 62.60 0.02 -55.24
N TYR A 7 62.05 1.22 -55.03
CA TYR A 7 60.62 1.47 -55.25
C TYR A 7 60.40 2.90 -55.75
N ARG A 8 59.69 3.02 -56.86
CA ARG A 8 59.25 4.28 -57.50
C ARG A 8 57.79 4.56 -57.18
N GLN A 9 57.44 5.86 -57.15
CA GLN A 9 56.09 6.41 -57.00
C GLN A 9 55.28 6.44 -58.31
N SER A 10 53.96 6.34 -58.16
CA SER A 10 52.90 7.13 -58.84
C SER A 10 51.65 7.03 -57.93
N GLY A 11 50.90 8.04 -57.51
CA GLY A 11 50.51 9.27 -58.18
C GLY A 11 49.00 9.24 -58.47
N SER A 12 48.15 9.31 -57.44
CA SER A 12 46.71 9.64 -57.55
C SER A 12 46.32 10.57 -56.39
N THR A 13 45.60 11.62 -56.76
CA THR A 13 45.51 12.93 -56.10
C THR A 13 44.46 13.00 -54.99
N THR A 14 44.85 13.63 -53.88
CA THR A 14 44.11 13.91 -52.64
C THR A 14 42.70 14.50 -52.82
N ALA A 15 42.41 15.09 -53.98
CA ALA A 15 41.10 15.66 -54.32
C ALA A 15 40.00 14.60 -54.54
N GLU A 16 40.32 13.43 -55.11
CA GLU A 16 39.30 12.38 -55.35
C GLU A 16 38.85 11.72 -54.03
N ILE A 17 39.79 11.59 -53.08
CA ILE A 17 39.51 11.07 -51.74
C ILE A 17 38.64 12.05 -50.94
N MET A 18 38.89 13.37 -51.05
CA MET A 18 38.04 14.36 -50.38
C MET A 18 36.62 14.42 -50.96
N VAL A 19 36.44 14.28 -52.28
CA VAL A 19 35.10 14.29 -52.90
C VAL A 19 34.32 13.02 -52.55
N ALA A 20 34.99 11.86 -52.46
CA ALA A 20 34.38 10.63 -51.97
C ALA A 20 33.98 10.72 -50.48
N ALA A 21 34.84 11.31 -49.64
CA ALA A 21 34.55 11.55 -48.23
C ALA A 21 33.39 12.54 -48.01
N LEU A 22 33.31 13.61 -48.83
CA LEU A 22 32.21 14.59 -48.75
C LEU A 22 30.86 14.00 -49.22
N ARG A 23 30.88 13.09 -50.20
CA ARG A 23 29.69 12.35 -50.66
C ARG A 23 29.25 11.31 -49.63
N LEU A 24 30.17 10.69 -48.90
CA LEU A 24 29.87 9.78 -47.79
C LEU A 24 29.31 10.55 -46.58
N LEU A 25 29.88 11.72 -46.24
CA LEU A 25 29.35 12.61 -45.19
C LEU A 25 27.95 13.14 -45.55
N LYS A 26 27.70 13.52 -46.81
CA LYS A 26 26.35 13.94 -47.25
C LYS A 26 25.33 12.80 -47.20
N ARG A 27 25.73 11.55 -47.49
CA ARG A 27 24.84 10.37 -47.35
C ARG A 27 24.61 9.98 -45.88
N LEU A 28 25.59 10.18 -45.00
CA LEU A 28 25.44 10.02 -43.55
C LEU A 28 24.58 11.13 -42.91
N CYS A 29 24.66 12.37 -43.41
CA CYS A 29 23.80 13.46 -42.96
C CYS A 29 22.35 13.35 -43.49
N LEU A 30 22.13 12.83 -44.70
CA LEU A 30 20.78 12.67 -45.26
C LEU A 30 20.02 11.45 -44.68
N ALA A 31 20.74 10.45 -44.17
CA ALA A 31 20.15 9.34 -43.39
C ALA A 31 19.73 9.76 -41.96
N PHE A 32 20.10 10.97 -41.52
CA PHE A 32 19.81 11.51 -40.19
C PHE A 32 18.61 12.48 -40.16
N VAL A 33 17.92 12.71 -41.29
CA VAL A 33 16.80 13.69 -41.38
C VAL A 33 15.44 13.00 -41.56
N LEU A 34 15.33 11.70 -41.31
CA LEU A 34 14.05 10.96 -41.39
C LEU A 34 13.77 10.02 -40.21
N PHE A 35 14.44 10.23 -39.07
CA PHE A 35 13.91 9.81 -37.77
C PHE A 35 13.58 11.06 -36.98
N GLY A 36 12.28 11.34 -36.87
CA GLY A 36 11.74 12.38 -36.02
C GLY A 36 12.33 12.29 -34.62
N SER A 37 12.51 13.45 -34.02
CA SER A 37 12.89 13.72 -32.64
C SER A 37 12.23 12.77 -31.64
N LEU A 38 12.85 11.61 -31.39
CA LEU A 38 12.80 10.98 -30.09
C LEU A 38 13.88 11.68 -29.27
N GLY A 39 13.48 12.76 -28.61
CA GLY A 39 14.26 13.24 -27.47
C GLY A 39 14.50 12.05 -26.58
N ALA A 40 15.76 11.67 -26.39
CA ALA A 40 16.13 10.83 -25.26
C ALA A 40 15.76 11.65 -24.03
N ALA A 41 14.55 11.44 -23.52
CA ALA A 41 14.20 11.84 -22.17
C ALA A 41 15.27 11.20 -21.30
N MET A 42 16.16 12.01 -20.71
CA MET A 42 17.00 11.50 -19.63
C MET A 42 16.01 10.92 -18.62
N ALA A 43 16.04 9.60 -18.43
CA ALA A 43 15.22 8.95 -17.42
C ALA A 43 15.52 9.66 -16.10
N GLN A 44 14.56 10.44 -15.60
CA GLN A 44 14.74 11.19 -14.37
C GLN A 44 15.01 10.16 -13.27
N SER A 45 16.11 10.33 -12.54
CA SER A 45 16.50 9.40 -11.49
C SER A 45 15.39 9.30 -10.45
N GLN A 46 15.06 8.09 -10.02
CA GLN A 46 14.11 7.86 -8.95
C GLN A 46 14.49 8.67 -7.70
N LYS A 47 13.49 9.26 -7.03
CA LYS A 47 13.69 10.00 -5.79
C LYS A 47 14.15 9.06 -4.66
N PRO A 48 14.97 9.56 -3.71
CA PRO A 48 15.41 8.76 -2.58
C PRO A 48 14.21 8.34 -1.72
N TYR A 49 14.36 7.24 -0.99
CA TYR A 49 13.32 6.80 -0.06
C TYR A 49 13.16 7.82 1.07
N PRO A 50 11.91 8.04 1.56
CA PRO A 50 11.70 8.85 2.74
C PRO A 50 12.45 8.25 3.92
N ARG A 51 13.10 9.11 4.72
CA ARG A 51 13.86 8.71 5.90
C ARG A 51 13.67 9.65 7.07
N GLY A 52 13.81 9.13 8.28
CA GLY A 52 13.85 9.92 9.51
C GLY A 52 12.48 10.16 10.15
N ILE A 53 12.36 11.26 10.89
CA ILE A 53 11.12 11.61 11.60
C ILE A 53 10.24 12.43 10.66
N ILE A 54 9.00 12.00 10.46
CA ILE A 54 8.01 12.72 9.67
C ILE A 54 6.93 13.22 10.60
N ASP A 55 6.70 14.52 10.61
CA ASP A 55 5.57 15.10 11.33
C ASP A 55 4.24 14.76 10.63
N LEU A 56 3.24 14.38 11.40
CA LEU A 56 1.89 14.09 10.94
C LEU A 56 0.92 15.17 11.43
N PRO A 57 0.79 16.28 10.69
CA PRO A 57 -0.23 17.28 10.96
C PRO A 57 -1.64 16.74 10.71
N GLY A 58 -2.64 17.50 11.16
CA GLY A 58 -4.04 17.30 10.78
C GLY A 58 -4.24 17.37 9.26
N ALA A 59 -5.38 16.88 8.78
CA ALA A 59 -5.72 17.02 7.36
C ALA A 59 -5.86 18.51 6.99
N ILE A 60 -5.32 18.88 5.83
CA ILE A 60 -5.40 20.24 5.30
C ILE A 60 -6.65 20.39 4.44
N SER A 61 -7.34 21.51 4.61
CA SER A 61 -8.52 21.90 3.81
C SER A 61 -8.61 23.42 3.73
N ALA A 62 -9.47 23.97 2.87
CA ALA A 62 -9.62 25.43 2.78
C ALA A 62 -9.98 26.09 4.13
N LYS A 63 -10.68 25.35 5.01
CA LYS A 63 -11.04 25.79 6.37
C LYS A 63 -9.93 25.56 7.41
N ASN A 64 -9.00 24.66 7.12
CA ASN A 64 -7.89 24.28 7.98
C ASN A 64 -6.60 24.23 7.15
N PRO A 65 -6.06 25.38 6.70
CA PRO A 65 -4.81 25.41 5.97
C PRO A 65 -3.65 24.98 6.87
N ILE A 66 -2.53 24.60 6.27
CA ILE A 66 -1.30 24.28 7.02
C ILE A 66 -0.74 25.54 7.73
N GLY A 67 -1.17 26.74 7.36
CA GLY A 67 -0.63 27.97 7.95
C GLY A 67 0.81 28.25 7.53
N THR A 68 1.51 29.01 8.34
CA THR A 68 2.82 29.59 8.08
C THR A 68 3.98 28.71 8.57
N ILE A 69 5.22 29.16 8.32
CA ILE A 69 6.45 28.48 8.74
C ILE A 69 6.58 28.29 10.26
N THR A 70 5.77 28.97 11.08
CA THR A 70 5.79 28.85 12.55
C THR A 70 4.69 27.96 13.12
N ASP A 71 3.68 27.57 12.33
CA ASP A 71 2.50 26.88 12.85
C ASP A 71 2.75 25.38 13.09
N HIS A 72 3.56 24.74 12.24
CA HIS A 72 3.95 23.34 12.31
C HIS A 72 5.45 23.20 12.60
N PRO A 73 5.98 22.00 12.90
CA PRO A 73 7.41 21.79 13.16
C PRO A 73 8.32 21.98 11.94
N TRP A 74 7.97 22.88 11.00
CA TRP A 74 8.81 23.33 9.88
C TRP A 74 10.22 23.75 10.33
N GLN A 75 10.37 24.32 11.51
CA GLN A 75 11.66 24.75 12.05
C GLN A 75 12.34 23.71 12.96
N ASN A 76 11.66 22.60 13.27
CA ASN A 76 12.24 21.56 14.12
C ASN A 76 13.33 20.81 13.35
N VAL A 77 14.57 20.89 13.85
CA VAL A 77 15.76 20.24 13.27
C VAL A 77 15.73 18.72 13.34
N ASN A 78 14.91 18.15 14.24
CA ASN A 78 14.74 16.71 14.42
C ASN A 78 13.62 16.13 13.55
N VAL A 79 12.93 16.96 12.77
CA VAL A 79 11.89 16.54 11.81
C VAL A 79 12.45 16.68 10.40
N ASP A 80 12.42 15.60 9.63
CA ASP A 80 12.99 15.53 8.29
C ASP A 80 11.96 15.84 7.19
N GLY A 81 10.67 15.59 7.46
CA GLY A 81 9.58 15.85 6.52
C GLY A 81 8.22 16.02 7.20
N LEU A 82 7.21 16.42 6.42
CA LEU A 82 5.81 16.48 6.86
C LEU A 82 4.94 15.56 6.01
N ARG A 83 3.95 14.97 6.66
CA ARG A 83 2.92 14.15 6.05
C ARG A 83 1.63 14.94 5.92
N ILE A 84 1.42 15.59 4.78
CA ILE A 84 0.19 16.34 4.53
C ILE A 84 -0.88 15.42 3.92
N ARG A 85 -2.11 15.54 4.42
CA ARG A 85 -3.25 14.74 3.99
C ARG A 85 -4.37 15.66 3.55
N THR A 86 -5.02 15.37 2.43
CA THR A 86 -6.21 16.08 2.01
C THR A 86 -7.15 15.16 1.23
N GLY A 87 -8.44 15.47 1.31
CA GLY A 87 -9.51 14.73 0.64
C GLY A 87 -9.58 15.03 -0.85
N TRP A 88 -10.10 14.08 -1.61
CA TRP A 88 -10.35 14.23 -3.03
C TRP A 88 -11.41 15.31 -3.26
N ASP A 89 -12.47 15.34 -2.48
CA ASP A 89 -13.50 16.38 -2.43
C ASP A 89 -12.95 17.81 -2.26
N ASN A 90 -11.92 17.97 -1.43
CA ASN A 90 -11.26 19.26 -1.18
C ASN A 90 -10.32 19.67 -2.33
N THR A 91 -9.75 18.68 -3.02
CA THR A 91 -8.73 18.89 -4.07
C THR A 91 -9.33 18.95 -5.47
N GLU A 92 -10.49 18.34 -5.71
CA GLU A 92 -11.27 18.40 -6.95
C GLU A 92 -12.70 18.83 -6.64
N THR A 93 -12.96 20.13 -6.75
CA THR A 93 -14.21 20.76 -6.29
C THR A 93 -15.37 20.60 -7.28
N ALA A 94 -15.06 20.33 -8.54
CA ALA A 94 -15.95 19.86 -9.59
C ALA A 94 -15.16 18.95 -10.54
N ASP A 95 -15.84 18.16 -11.37
CA ASP A 95 -15.20 17.26 -12.33
C ASP A 95 -14.19 18.00 -13.22
N GLY A 96 -12.90 17.67 -13.07
CA GLY A 96 -11.78 18.32 -13.76
C GLY A 96 -11.39 19.71 -13.24
N VAL A 97 -11.96 20.17 -12.13
CA VAL A 97 -11.70 21.48 -11.51
C VAL A 97 -10.94 21.29 -10.21
N TYR A 98 -9.65 21.58 -10.24
CA TYR A 98 -8.74 21.27 -9.15
C TYR A 98 -8.36 22.49 -8.29
N ASN A 99 -8.30 22.26 -6.97
CA ASN A 99 -7.80 23.21 -5.98
C ASN A 99 -6.40 22.80 -5.49
N TRP A 100 -5.37 23.26 -6.19
CA TRP A 100 -3.97 22.93 -5.92
C TRP A 100 -3.30 23.78 -4.83
N ALA A 101 -3.89 24.93 -4.50
CA ALA A 101 -3.21 25.99 -3.76
C ALA A 101 -2.63 25.53 -2.40
N GLN A 102 -3.33 24.62 -1.72
CA GLN A 102 -2.92 24.17 -0.38
C GLN A 102 -1.72 23.24 -0.42
N ILE A 103 -1.67 22.37 -1.44
CA ILE A 103 -0.52 21.49 -1.67
C ILE A 103 0.68 22.33 -2.11
N ASP A 104 0.44 23.31 -2.99
CA ASP A 104 1.49 24.23 -3.46
C ASP A 104 2.10 25.02 -2.29
N GLU A 105 1.28 25.56 -1.39
CA GLU A 105 1.73 26.29 -0.19
C GLU A 105 2.61 25.40 0.71
N CYS A 106 2.18 24.16 0.96
CA CYS A 106 2.98 23.20 1.73
C CYS A 106 4.34 22.93 1.08
N LEU A 107 4.38 22.75 -0.25
CA LEU A 107 5.61 22.51 -0.99
C LEU A 107 6.55 23.73 -0.96
N THR A 108 6.01 24.95 -1.01
CA THR A 108 6.79 26.19 -0.85
C THR A 108 7.40 26.31 0.55
N LEU A 109 6.64 25.98 1.60
CA LEU A 109 7.14 25.96 2.97
C LEU A 109 8.20 24.86 3.19
N ALA A 110 8.02 23.71 2.55
CA ALA A 110 9.01 22.63 2.52
C ALA A 110 10.34 23.07 1.90
N VAL A 111 10.31 23.80 0.78
CA VAL A 111 11.53 24.40 0.20
C VAL A 111 12.21 25.33 1.22
N THR A 112 11.43 26.19 1.87
CA THR A 112 11.93 27.18 2.84
C THR A 112 12.55 26.52 4.08
N SER A 113 11.96 25.42 4.55
CA SER A 113 12.40 24.68 5.74
C SER A 113 13.44 23.59 5.46
N GLY A 114 13.72 23.28 4.18
CA GLY A 114 14.58 22.17 3.79
C GLY A 114 13.98 20.79 4.10
N LYS A 115 12.65 20.69 4.20
CA LYS A 115 11.92 19.46 4.51
C LYS A 115 11.24 18.89 3.27
N PHE A 116 11.13 17.57 3.19
CA PHE A 116 10.29 16.94 2.16
C PHE A 116 8.83 16.79 2.62
N ILE A 117 7.94 16.57 1.66
CA ILE A 117 6.52 16.34 1.83
C ILE A 117 6.17 14.91 1.41
N GLY A 118 5.47 14.22 2.30
CA GLY A 118 4.65 13.07 1.96
C GLY A 118 3.22 13.51 1.69
N LEU A 119 2.68 13.19 0.52
CA LEU A 119 1.32 13.60 0.14
C LEU A 119 0.33 12.43 0.22
N GLY A 120 -0.71 12.58 1.02
CA GLY A 120 -1.76 11.60 1.23
C GLY A 120 -3.08 12.05 0.64
N MET A 121 -3.55 11.37 -0.39
CA MET A 121 -4.84 11.63 -1.02
C MET A 121 -5.88 10.65 -0.50
N ILE A 122 -6.86 11.18 0.23
CA ILE A 122 -7.99 10.41 0.75
C ILE A 122 -9.10 10.45 -0.30
N ALA A 123 -9.49 9.30 -0.84
CA ALA A 123 -10.62 9.18 -1.77
C ALA A 123 -11.83 8.70 -0.97
N GLY A 124 -12.60 7.74 -1.47
CA GLY A 124 -13.45 6.93 -0.61
C GLY A 124 -14.53 7.72 0.12
N ILE A 125 -14.36 7.88 1.43
CA ILE A 125 -15.22 8.72 2.29
C ILE A 125 -15.13 10.22 1.94
N ASP A 126 -14.00 10.65 1.41
CA ASP A 126 -13.73 11.99 0.91
C ASP A 126 -13.88 12.03 -0.63
N ALA A 127 -14.62 11.08 -1.22
CA ALA A 127 -14.95 11.15 -2.63
C ALA A 127 -15.83 12.38 -2.92
N PRO A 128 -15.56 13.13 -4.00
CA PRO A 128 -16.25 14.38 -4.24
C PRO A 128 -17.77 14.18 -4.44
N PRO A 129 -18.62 15.04 -3.84
CA PRO A 129 -20.06 14.90 -4.00
C PRO A 129 -20.57 15.02 -5.45
N TRP A 130 -19.85 15.72 -6.34
CA TRP A 130 -20.20 15.81 -7.76
C TRP A 130 -20.09 14.47 -8.48
N LEU A 131 -19.23 13.56 -8.02
CA LEU A 131 -19.16 12.18 -8.51
C LEU A 131 -20.49 11.45 -8.29
N MET A 132 -21.23 11.90 -7.28
CA MET A 132 -22.43 11.28 -6.75
C MET A 132 -23.74 11.97 -7.14
N GLY A 133 -23.72 12.96 -8.04
CA GLY A 133 -24.94 13.68 -8.45
C GLY A 133 -25.06 15.12 -7.93
N GLY A 134 -24.11 15.60 -7.12
CA GLY A 134 -24.18 16.90 -6.45
C GLY A 134 -24.94 16.82 -5.12
N CYS A 135 -24.49 17.60 -4.13
CA CYS A 135 -25.10 17.65 -2.81
C CYS A 135 -26.51 18.26 -2.90
N THR A 136 -27.57 17.46 -3.03
CA THR A 136 -28.89 17.94 -2.60
C THR A 136 -29.81 16.80 -2.21
N PHE A 137 -30.07 16.74 -0.91
CA PHE A 137 -31.26 16.15 -0.33
C PHE A 137 -31.97 17.26 0.41
N THR A 138 -33.28 17.33 0.29
CA THR A 138 -34.06 18.39 0.93
C THR A 138 -35.11 17.72 1.80
N ASP A 139 -35.04 17.93 3.12
CA ASP A 139 -36.06 17.46 4.07
C ASP A 139 -37.19 18.49 4.31
N GLY A 140 -37.16 19.61 3.59
CA GLY A 140 -38.22 20.62 3.62
C GLY A 140 -38.19 21.58 4.79
N VAL A 141 -37.25 21.51 5.75
CA VAL A 141 -37.15 22.55 6.80
C VAL A 141 -35.72 22.94 7.19
N THR A 142 -34.68 22.14 6.91
CA THR A 142 -33.30 22.56 7.22
C THR A 142 -32.26 21.92 6.30
N THR A 143 -31.42 22.77 5.70
CA THR A 143 -30.28 22.35 4.86
C THR A 143 -29.25 21.62 5.73
N LEU A 144 -29.17 20.29 5.59
CA LEU A 144 -28.12 19.46 6.20
C LEU A 144 -27.07 19.12 5.13
N ASP A 145 -25.84 19.56 5.38
CA ASP A 145 -24.65 19.11 4.65
C ASP A 145 -24.42 17.61 4.91
N VAL A 146 -24.25 16.86 3.83
CA VAL A 146 -24.26 15.38 3.73
C VAL A 146 -25.60 14.79 4.10
N ALA A 147 -26.42 14.56 3.08
CA ALA A 147 -27.68 13.88 3.29
C ALA A 147 -27.70 12.53 2.56
N THR A 148 -28.38 11.62 3.23
CA THR A 148 -28.46 10.21 2.91
C THR A 148 -29.51 10.05 1.80
N LEU A 149 -29.09 9.63 0.60
CA LEU A 149 -30.03 9.22 -0.44
C LEU A 149 -30.71 7.95 0.01
N THR A 150 -32.02 8.01 0.11
CA THR A 150 -32.81 6.82 -0.18
C THR A 150 -33.64 7.20 -1.39
N SER A 151 -33.76 6.28 -2.37
CA SER A 151 -34.91 6.12 -3.28
C SER A 151 -34.76 6.31 -4.81
N SER A 152 -34.80 5.23 -5.64
CA SER A 152 -35.62 5.07 -6.90
C SER A 152 -35.35 3.88 -7.84
N THR A 153 -34.19 3.26 -7.77
CA THR A 153 -33.83 2.12 -8.63
C THR A 153 -32.99 1.10 -7.88
N ALA A 154 -33.01 1.20 -6.55
CA ALA A 154 -32.55 0.14 -5.67
C ALA A 154 -33.53 -1.01 -5.79
N ASN A 155 -33.15 -2.05 -6.54
CA ASN A 155 -33.93 -3.27 -6.61
C ASN A 155 -33.79 -4.02 -5.27
N PHE A 156 -34.54 -3.55 -4.29
CA PHE A 156 -34.90 -4.32 -3.11
C PHE A 156 -35.84 -5.44 -3.54
N VAL A 157 -35.58 -6.68 -3.10
CA VAL A 157 -36.49 -7.80 -3.34
C VAL A 157 -37.60 -7.82 -2.29
N THR A 158 -38.69 -8.54 -2.54
CA THR A 158 -39.86 -8.59 -1.63
C THR A 158 -39.50 -9.06 -0.22
N GLU A 159 -38.40 -9.80 -0.11
CA GLU A 159 -37.85 -10.37 1.13
C GLU A 159 -37.14 -9.33 2.03
N ASP A 160 -36.77 -8.17 1.48
CA ASP A 160 -36.09 -7.08 2.21
C ASP A 160 -37.06 -6.17 2.98
N VAL A 161 -38.36 -6.38 2.79
CA VAL A 161 -39.43 -5.60 3.43
C VAL A 161 -39.58 -6.03 4.90
N GLY A 162 -39.22 -5.14 5.83
CA GLY A 162 -39.41 -5.31 7.28
C GLY A 162 -38.14 -5.53 8.11
N ARG A 163 -36.95 -5.41 7.52
CA ARG A 163 -35.67 -5.56 8.24
C ARG A 163 -35.36 -4.34 9.13
N VAL A 164 -34.95 -4.59 10.38
CA VAL A 164 -34.65 -3.54 11.38
C VAL A 164 -33.25 -2.95 11.14
N ILE A 165 -33.18 -1.63 10.98
CA ILE A 165 -31.93 -0.86 10.85
C ILE A 165 -31.49 -0.39 12.24
N VAL A 166 -30.26 -0.74 12.63
CA VAL A 166 -29.67 -0.36 13.91
C VAL A 166 -28.54 0.65 13.66
N SER A 167 -28.73 1.90 14.09
CA SER A 167 -27.71 2.97 13.98
C SER A 167 -27.80 3.92 15.17
N ALA A 168 -26.64 4.42 15.60
CA ALA A 168 -26.54 5.49 16.61
C ALA A 168 -26.78 6.89 16.02
N TYR A 169 -26.75 7.02 14.68
CA TYR A 169 -26.82 8.29 13.96
C TYR A 169 -28.22 8.61 13.41
N PHE A 170 -29.15 7.64 13.41
CA PHE A 170 -30.54 7.89 13.03
C PHE A 170 -31.40 8.19 14.26
N PRO A 171 -32.19 9.28 14.27
CA PRO A 171 -33.26 9.45 15.24
C PRO A 171 -34.22 8.25 15.18
N ALA A 172 -34.68 7.78 16.35
CA ALA A 172 -35.70 6.73 16.42
C ALA A 172 -36.97 7.19 15.66
N GLY A 173 -37.44 6.38 14.71
CA GLY A 173 -38.55 6.76 13.81
C GLY A 173 -38.17 7.06 12.35
N THR A 174 -36.88 7.06 12.00
CA THR A 174 -36.41 7.35 10.63
C THR A 174 -36.84 6.26 9.64
N THR A 175 -37.35 6.64 8.45
CA THR A 175 -37.83 5.68 7.42
C THR A 175 -37.08 5.88 6.09
N ILE A 176 -36.66 4.79 5.45
CA ILE A 176 -35.95 4.77 4.16
C ILE A 176 -36.97 4.61 3.03
N VAL A 177 -36.86 5.42 1.97
CA VAL A 177 -37.79 5.38 0.83
C VAL A 177 -37.09 4.72 -0.37
N SER A 178 -37.80 3.86 -1.12
CA SER A 178 -37.37 3.43 -2.46
C SER A 178 -38.41 3.82 -3.51
N ARG A 179 -38.06 4.54 -4.58
CA ARG A 179 -38.90 4.62 -5.78
C ARG A 179 -38.49 3.46 -6.67
N ILE A 180 -39.39 3.13 -7.57
CA ILE A 180 -39.28 2.11 -8.63
C ILE A 180 -38.86 2.63 -10.01
N SER A 181 -39.20 3.91 -10.18
CA SER A 181 -39.45 4.69 -11.40
C SER A 181 -40.37 5.87 -11.01
N SER A 182 -40.68 6.76 -11.95
CA SER A 182 -41.31 8.08 -11.75
C SER A 182 -42.70 8.13 -11.07
N THR A 183 -43.30 7.00 -10.66
CA THR A 183 -44.73 6.97 -10.30
C THR A 183 -45.15 6.09 -9.12
N VAL A 184 -44.24 5.34 -8.46
CA VAL A 184 -44.59 4.50 -7.28
C VAL A 184 -43.56 4.66 -6.15
N VAL A 185 -44.03 4.84 -4.92
CA VAL A 185 -43.25 4.99 -3.68
C VAL A 185 -43.63 3.88 -2.69
N GLN A 186 -42.65 3.17 -2.12
CA GLN A 186 -42.83 2.32 -0.93
C GLN A 186 -41.79 2.66 0.16
N THR A 187 -42.17 2.48 1.43
CA THR A 187 -41.42 2.92 2.63
C THR A 187 -40.99 1.73 3.51
N SER A 188 -39.79 1.78 4.09
CA SER A 188 -39.31 0.78 5.07
C SER A 188 -40.09 0.80 6.40
N ALA A 189 -39.80 -0.13 7.31
CA ALA A 189 -40.14 0.03 8.73
C ALA A 189 -39.25 1.11 9.38
N ALA A 190 -39.70 1.69 10.50
CA ALA A 190 -39.00 2.78 11.17
C ALA A 190 -37.75 2.30 11.93
N ALA A 191 -36.67 3.08 11.88
CA ALA A 191 -35.41 2.80 12.58
C ALA A 191 -35.61 2.79 14.10
N THR A 192 -35.03 1.80 14.80
CA THR A 192 -35.00 1.72 16.26
C THR A 192 -33.57 1.92 16.79
N ARG A 193 -33.44 2.71 17.85
CA ARG A 193 -32.16 3.07 18.47
C ARG A 193 -31.79 2.03 19.54
N THR A 194 -30.61 1.41 19.44
CA THR A 194 -30.06 0.57 20.52
C THR A 194 -28.78 1.18 21.07
N THR A 195 -28.68 1.27 22.40
CA THR A 195 -27.50 1.78 23.10
C THR A 195 -26.61 0.62 23.54
N ASN A 196 -25.30 0.66 23.19
CA ASN A 196 -24.17 -0.26 23.52
C ASN A 196 -23.89 -1.38 22.48
N THR A 197 -22.67 -1.73 22.03
CA THR A 197 -21.25 -1.38 22.31
C THR A 197 -20.41 -1.59 21.03
N LYS A 198 -19.46 -0.67 20.74
CA LYS A 198 -18.22 -0.84 19.95
C LYS A 198 -18.20 -1.29 18.47
N ASN A 199 -19.30 -1.58 17.77
CA ASN A 199 -19.35 -1.64 16.29
C ASN A 199 -20.82 -1.75 15.80
N PRO A 200 -21.37 -0.78 15.06
CA PRO A 200 -22.56 -0.99 14.24
C PRO A 200 -22.19 -1.50 12.83
N ALA A 201 -22.96 -2.46 12.32
CA ALA A 201 -22.82 -3.01 10.97
C ALA A 201 -23.24 -2.00 9.88
N ALA A 202 -22.57 -2.05 8.72
CA ALA A 202 -22.77 -1.15 7.57
C ALA A 202 -23.96 -1.59 6.68
N PHE A 203 -24.49 -0.66 5.87
CA PHE A 203 -25.48 -0.92 4.81
C PHE A 203 -25.02 -0.34 3.46
N SER A 204 -25.54 -0.88 2.35
CA SER A 204 -25.35 -0.34 0.99
C SER A 204 -26.57 0.49 0.55
N ILE A 205 -26.29 1.60 -0.14
CA ILE A 205 -27.28 2.42 -0.84
C ILE A 205 -26.89 2.42 -2.33
N LEU A 206 -27.86 2.42 -3.24
CA LEU A 206 -27.63 2.70 -4.66
C LEU A 206 -27.79 4.20 -4.92
N ALA A 207 -26.84 4.80 -5.62
CA ALA A 207 -26.88 6.22 -6.01
C ALA A 207 -26.67 6.37 -7.53
N CYS A 208 -27.07 7.51 -8.11
CA CYS A 208 -26.98 7.77 -9.56
C CYS A 208 -26.15 9.03 -9.82
N ASN A 209 -25.20 8.98 -10.76
CA ASN A 209 -24.38 10.14 -11.12
C ASN A 209 -25.25 11.20 -11.85
N PRO A 210 -24.73 12.42 -12.10
CA PRO A 210 -25.47 13.47 -12.82
C PRO A 210 -25.89 13.07 -14.25
N GLU A 211 -25.20 12.11 -14.86
CA GLU A 211 -25.46 11.60 -16.21
C GLU A 211 -26.45 10.41 -16.25
N GLY A 212 -26.98 9.99 -15.09
CA GLY A 212 -27.95 8.90 -14.96
C GLY A 212 -27.37 7.49 -14.87
N ALA A 213 -26.04 7.32 -14.82
CA ALA A 213 -25.40 6.04 -14.58
C ALA A 213 -25.52 5.64 -13.10
N ALA A 214 -25.95 4.41 -12.84
CA ALA A 214 -26.03 3.85 -11.50
C ALA A 214 -24.61 3.56 -10.97
N PHE A 215 -24.34 3.96 -9.72
CA PHE A 215 -23.11 3.62 -9.00
C PHE A 215 -23.46 3.08 -7.61
N ARG A 216 -22.61 2.18 -7.11
CA ARG A 216 -22.83 1.53 -5.80
C ARG A 216 -22.10 2.31 -4.72
N VAL A 217 -22.74 2.57 -3.58
CA VAL A 217 -22.12 3.19 -2.41
C VAL A 217 -22.28 2.37 -1.14
N LEU A 218 -21.40 2.64 -0.17
CA LEU A 218 -21.33 2.02 1.14
C LEU A 218 -21.49 3.11 2.21
N THR A 219 -22.23 2.83 3.28
CA THR A 219 -22.20 3.67 4.48
C THR A 219 -21.12 3.16 5.42
N ALA A 220 -20.04 3.91 5.61
CA ALA A 220 -19.09 3.65 6.68
C ALA A 220 -19.76 4.05 8.01
N PRO A 221 -19.86 3.16 9.02
CA PRO A 221 -20.67 3.36 10.21
C PRO A 221 -20.43 4.68 10.94
N ASP A 222 -19.21 5.23 10.86
CA ASP A 222 -18.78 6.43 11.59
C ASP A 222 -18.18 7.53 10.70
N SER A 223 -18.23 7.41 9.36
CA SER A 223 -17.44 8.28 8.45
C SER A 223 -18.12 8.69 7.14
N GLY A 224 -19.40 8.35 6.93
CA GLY A 224 -20.17 8.83 5.77
C GLY A 224 -20.33 7.80 4.66
N VAL A 225 -20.49 8.26 3.42
CA VAL A 225 -20.78 7.43 2.25
C VAL A 225 -19.54 7.34 1.36
N MET A 226 -19.15 6.12 0.95
CA MET A 226 -18.05 5.90 0.01
C MET A 226 -18.51 5.15 -1.24
N VAL A 227 -17.88 5.41 -2.38
CA VAL A 227 -18.14 4.66 -3.62
C VAL A 227 -17.53 3.27 -3.54
N VAL A 228 -18.19 2.26 -4.14
CA VAL A 228 -17.63 0.92 -4.27
C VAL A 228 -16.32 1.00 -5.08
N PRO A 229 -15.19 0.47 -4.57
CA PRO A 229 -13.87 0.69 -5.18
C PRO A 229 -13.75 0.22 -6.64
N TRP A 230 -14.44 -0.87 -7.02
CA TRP A 230 -14.41 -1.39 -8.39
C TRP A 230 -15.43 -0.77 -9.34
N ASP A 231 -16.15 0.28 -8.92
CA ASP A 231 -17.08 0.97 -9.80
C ASP A 231 -16.34 1.61 -11.00
N PRO A 232 -16.73 1.31 -12.25
CA PRO A 232 -16.01 1.78 -13.43
C PRO A 232 -15.92 3.31 -13.54
N LEU A 233 -16.96 4.05 -13.13
CA LEU A 233 -16.94 5.51 -13.19
C LEU A 233 -16.01 6.07 -12.13
N ALA A 234 -16.10 5.57 -10.90
CA ALA A 234 -15.23 5.99 -9.81
C ALA A 234 -13.75 5.76 -10.16
N LYS A 235 -13.41 4.59 -10.70
CA LYS A 235 -12.05 4.28 -11.17
C LYS A 235 -11.60 5.22 -12.28
N ALA A 236 -12.45 5.50 -13.27
CA ALA A 236 -12.12 6.39 -14.36
C ALA A 236 -11.84 7.83 -13.88
N LYS A 237 -12.69 8.35 -12.98
CA LYS A 237 -12.54 9.70 -12.41
C LYS A 237 -11.32 9.80 -11.49
N TRP A 238 -11.11 8.80 -10.62
CA TRP A 238 -9.92 8.74 -9.78
C TRP A 238 -8.64 8.67 -10.62
N LYS A 239 -8.64 7.90 -11.70
CA LYS A 239 -7.52 7.83 -12.64
C LYS A 239 -7.22 9.17 -13.29
N ALA A 240 -8.24 9.91 -13.72
CA ALA A 240 -8.06 11.25 -14.29
C ALA A 240 -7.46 12.21 -13.25
N PHE A 241 -8.00 12.21 -12.02
CA PHE A 241 -7.48 13.01 -10.91
C PHE A 241 -6.00 12.71 -10.61
N VAL A 242 -5.64 11.44 -10.39
CA VAL A 242 -4.26 11.03 -10.08
C VAL A 242 -3.31 11.36 -11.23
N THR A 243 -3.78 11.25 -12.49
CA THR A 243 -2.98 11.66 -13.66
C THR A 243 -2.69 13.16 -13.64
N ALA A 244 -3.69 14.01 -13.34
CA ALA A 244 -3.50 15.45 -13.23
C ALA A 244 -2.58 15.83 -12.06
N LEU A 245 -2.73 15.14 -10.92
CA LEU A 245 -1.89 15.31 -9.74
C LEU A 245 -0.42 14.97 -10.05
N GLY A 246 -0.16 13.83 -10.68
CA GLY A 246 1.19 13.39 -11.07
C GLY A 246 1.85 14.31 -12.07
N ALA A 247 1.11 14.74 -13.10
CA ALA A 247 1.58 15.72 -14.09
C ALA A 247 2.02 17.05 -13.44
N ARG A 248 1.39 17.45 -12.33
CA ARG A 248 1.74 18.66 -11.59
C ARG A 248 2.92 18.46 -10.65
N TYR A 249 2.99 17.33 -9.94
CA TYR A 249 3.83 17.22 -8.74
C TYR A 249 4.96 16.20 -8.79
N ASP A 250 4.99 15.23 -9.72
CA ASP A 250 6.07 14.23 -9.72
C ASP A 250 7.45 14.86 -9.89
N SER A 251 7.57 15.92 -10.70
CA SER A 251 8.83 16.62 -10.91
C SER A 251 9.26 17.51 -9.73
N ASN A 252 8.38 17.76 -8.75
CA ASN A 252 8.71 18.63 -7.62
C ASN A 252 9.70 17.92 -6.67
N PRO A 253 10.88 18.52 -6.39
CA PRO A 253 11.91 17.87 -5.58
C PRO A 253 11.52 17.73 -4.11
N GLN A 254 10.59 18.54 -3.60
CA GLN A 254 10.12 18.43 -2.22
C GLN A 254 9.00 17.41 -2.04
N LEU A 255 8.36 16.94 -3.11
CA LEU A 255 7.48 15.78 -2.99
C LEU A 255 8.36 14.53 -2.86
N GLY A 256 8.50 14.04 -1.62
CA GLY A 256 9.36 12.90 -1.31
C GLY A 256 8.69 11.56 -1.58
N TYR A 257 7.38 11.46 -1.35
CA TYR A 257 6.62 10.23 -1.53
C TYR A 257 5.12 10.48 -1.61
N MET A 258 4.42 9.63 -2.34
CA MET A 258 2.96 9.52 -2.32
C MET A 258 2.56 8.43 -1.34
N VAL A 259 1.39 8.58 -0.74
CA VAL A 259 0.77 7.48 0.01
C VAL A 259 -0.68 7.37 -0.41
N MET A 260 -1.07 6.13 -0.67
CA MET A 260 -2.44 5.76 -0.92
C MET A 260 -3.13 5.52 0.42
N THR A 261 -3.83 6.52 0.95
CA THR A 261 -4.42 6.51 2.30
C THR A 261 -5.77 5.81 2.38
N GLY A 262 -6.42 5.57 1.25
CA GLY A 262 -7.68 4.83 1.19
C GLY A 262 -7.57 3.44 1.79
N PHE A 263 -6.47 2.71 1.60
CA PHE A 263 -6.39 1.31 2.00
C PHE A 263 -5.97 1.03 3.45
N CYS A 264 -6.26 1.96 4.38
CA CYS A 264 -5.89 1.84 5.79
C CYS A 264 -7.03 1.36 6.72
N GLN A 265 -6.70 1.08 7.98
CA GLN A 265 -7.59 0.43 8.96
C GLN A 265 -8.73 1.31 9.49
N ALA A 266 -8.71 2.60 9.20
CA ALA A 266 -9.80 3.54 9.51
C ALA A 266 -10.39 4.17 8.23
N GLY A 267 -10.13 3.57 7.06
CA GLY A 267 -10.53 4.08 5.74
C GLY A 267 -11.08 2.99 4.82
N GLU A 268 -10.99 3.24 3.51
CA GLU A 268 -11.56 2.46 2.41
C GLU A 268 -11.15 0.98 2.35
N ALA A 269 -10.05 0.54 2.97
CA ALA A 269 -9.73 -0.88 3.00
C ALA A 269 -10.61 -1.67 3.95
N TYR A 270 -11.04 -1.12 5.10
CA TYR A 270 -11.80 -1.88 6.11
C TYR A 270 -13.28 -2.06 5.69
N LEU A 271 -13.47 -2.56 4.47
CA LEU A 271 -14.72 -2.62 3.72
C LEU A 271 -15.77 -3.45 4.43
N ALA A 272 -15.37 -4.61 4.98
CA ALA A 272 -16.30 -5.58 5.50
C ALA A 272 -15.81 -6.16 6.83
N SER A 273 -16.54 -5.87 7.91
CA SER A 273 -16.21 -6.36 9.25
C SER A 273 -17.21 -7.38 9.78
N VAL A 274 -18.37 -7.49 9.14
CA VAL A 274 -19.43 -8.47 9.43
C VAL A 274 -19.81 -9.27 8.19
N GLN A 275 -20.43 -10.43 8.39
CA GLN A 275 -20.76 -11.37 7.31
C GLN A 275 -21.68 -10.75 6.24
N ALA A 276 -22.64 -9.90 6.64
CA ALA A 276 -23.55 -9.26 5.70
C ALA A 276 -22.82 -8.36 4.69
N ASP A 277 -21.79 -7.64 5.12
CA ASP A 277 -20.96 -6.80 4.26
C ASP A 277 -20.18 -7.69 3.26
N ILE A 278 -19.59 -8.78 3.77
CA ILE A 278 -18.83 -9.75 2.96
C ILE A 278 -19.71 -10.33 1.85
N ASP A 279 -20.91 -10.82 2.19
CA ASP A 279 -21.85 -11.41 1.24
C ASP A 279 -22.25 -10.39 0.15
N PHE A 280 -22.45 -9.13 0.53
CA PHE A 280 -22.74 -8.04 -0.40
C PHE A 280 -21.58 -7.78 -1.37
N PHE A 281 -20.35 -7.67 -0.87
CA PHE A 281 -19.20 -7.43 -1.74
C PHE A 281 -18.91 -8.58 -2.67
N ASP A 282 -19.07 -9.81 -2.20
CA ASP A 282 -18.93 -11.00 -3.03
C ASP A 282 -19.98 -11.02 -4.15
N ALA A 283 -21.25 -10.76 -3.83
CA ALA A 283 -22.30 -10.66 -4.85
C ALA A 283 -22.05 -9.49 -5.83
N SER A 284 -21.59 -8.35 -5.32
CA SER A 284 -21.26 -7.17 -6.11
C SER A 284 -20.10 -7.46 -7.09
N ALA A 285 -19.08 -8.17 -6.64
CA ALA A 285 -17.95 -8.61 -7.44
C ALA A 285 -18.36 -9.64 -8.50
N ILE A 286 -19.20 -10.62 -8.15
CA ILE A 286 -19.75 -11.60 -9.10
C ILE A 286 -20.53 -10.89 -10.20
N ALA A 287 -21.38 -9.93 -9.84
CA ALA A 287 -22.14 -9.13 -10.80
C ALA A 287 -21.23 -8.27 -11.72
N ALA A 288 -20.04 -7.90 -11.24
CA ALA A 288 -19.01 -7.22 -12.03
C ALA A 288 -18.11 -8.19 -12.83
N GLY A 289 -18.39 -9.50 -12.80
CA GLY A 289 -17.68 -10.52 -13.58
C GLY A 289 -16.47 -11.16 -12.88
N TYR A 290 -16.26 -10.88 -11.60
CA TYR A 290 -15.19 -11.53 -10.83
C TYR A 290 -15.63 -12.90 -10.31
N VAL A 291 -14.72 -13.86 -10.33
CA VAL A 291 -14.98 -15.24 -9.88
C VAL A 291 -14.10 -15.54 -8.68
N ALA A 292 -14.66 -16.19 -7.66
CA ALA A 292 -13.90 -16.66 -6.52
C ALA A 292 -12.81 -17.68 -6.95
N THR A 293 -11.73 -17.72 -6.19
CA THR A 293 -10.65 -18.72 -6.37
C THR A 293 -10.72 -19.76 -5.25
N ALA A 294 -9.81 -20.74 -5.28
CA ALA A 294 -9.65 -21.68 -4.17
C ALA A 294 -9.31 -21.00 -2.85
N ASP A 295 -8.66 -19.83 -2.91
CA ASP A 295 -8.10 -19.15 -1.73
C ASP A 295 -8.84 -17.87 -1.32
N LEU A 296 -9.57 -17.25 -2.26
CA LEU A 296 -10.18 -15.94 -2.07
C LEU A 296 -11.62 -15.91 -2.59
N PRO A 297 -12.58 -15.37 -1.82
CA PRO A 297 -13.93 -15.10 -2.30
C PRO A 297 -13.92 -14.01 -3.37
N ALA A 298 -14.99 -13.91 -4.15
CA ALA A 298 -15.06 -13.05 -5.33
C ALA A 298 -14.81 -11.57 -5.01
N GLY A 299 -15.28 -11.10 -3.85
CA GLY A 299 -15.09 -9.73 -3.38
C GLY A 299 -13.63 -9.40 -3.08
N LEU A 300 -12.85 -10.34 -2.53
CA LEU A 300 -11.40 -10.16 -2.34
C LEU A 300 -10.64 -10.24 -3.67
N VAL A 301 -11.11 -11.03 -4.64
CA VAL A 301 -10.56 -11.04 -6.00
C VAL A 301 -10.77 -9.70 -6.70
N ALA A 302 -11.98 -9.13 -6.61
CA ALA A 302 -12.29 -7.80 -7.15
C ALA A 302 -11.50 -6.69 -6.45
N TRP A 303 -11.37 -6.78 -5.12
CA TRP A 303 -10.57 -5.87 -4.32
C TRP A 303 -9.10 -5.88 -4.76
N GLU A 304 -8.48 -7.06 -4.91
CA GLU A 304 -7.10 -7.16 -5.38
C GLU A 304 -6.91 -6.56 -6.76
N ALA A 305 -7.81 -6.86 -7.70
CA ALA A 305 -7.74 -6.31 -9.06
C ALA A 305 -7.83 -4.79 -9.05
N THR A 306 -8.69 -4.23 -8.19
CA THR A 306 -8.87 -2.78 -8.04
C THR A 306 -7.63 -2.13 -7.44
N VAL A 307 -7.06 -2.70 -6.37
CA VAL A 307 -5.83 -2.19 -5.75
C VAL A 307 -4.69 -2.17 -6.76
N LYS A 308 -4.53 -3.25 -7.53
CA LYS A 308 -3.52 -3.32 -8.61
C LYS A 308 -3.70 -2.19 -9.62
N GLU A 309 -4.92 -1.98 -10.11
CA GLU A 309 -5.23 -0.91 -11.07
C GLU A 309 -4.95 0.51 -10.50
N VAL A 310 -5.29 0.74 -9.23
CA VAL A 310 -5.03 2.04 -8.58
C VAL A 310 -3.53 2.24 -8.37
N VAL A 311 -2.80 1.21 -7.94
CA VAL A 311 -1.33 1.26 -7.82
C VAL A 311 -0.70 1.56 -9.17
N ASP A 312 -1.09 0.86 -10.23
CA ASP A 312 -0.58 1.09 -11.59
C ASP A 312 -0.82 2.54 -12.04
N THR A 313 -1.99 3.09 -11.70
CA THR A 313 -2.35 4.48 -11.97
C THR A 313 -1.38 5.46 -11.29
N TYR A 314 -1.13 5.29 -9.99
CA TYR A 314 -0.16 6.11 -9.26
C TYR A 314 1.27 5.92 -9.80
N MET A 315 1.70 4.68 -10.02
CA MET A 315 3.05 4.36 -10.52
C MET A 315 3.32 4.95 -11.91
N THR A 316 2.27 5.07 -12.73
CA THR A 316 2.31 5.71 -14.05
C THR A 316 2.35 7.23 -13.93
N ALA A 317 1.50 7.82 -13.06
CA ALA A 317 1.42 9.27 -12.88
C ALA A 317 2.65 9.85 -12.15
N PHE A 318 3.31 9.03 -11.32
CA PHE A 318 4.46 9.42 -10.49
C PHE A 318 5.69 8.55 -10.80
N PRO A 319 6.27 8.63 -12.00
CA PRO A 319 7.37 7.74 -12.41
C PRO A 319 8.63 7.87 -11.54
N THR A 320 8.84 9.01 -10.88
CA THR A 320 10.05 9.25 -10.05
C THR A 320 9.79 9.18 -8.56
N THR A 321 8.55 9.40 -8.13
CA THR A 321 8.16 9.43 -6.72
C THR A 321 7.71 8.05 -6.22
N PRO A 322 8.24 7.55 -5.10
CA PRO A 322 7.75 6.32 -4.47
C PRO A 322 6.28 6.42 -4.07
N LEU A 323 5.54 5.31 -4.21
CA LEU A 323 4.18 5.18 -3.73
C LEU A 323 4.14 4.21 -2.56
N LEU A 324 3.65 4.66 -1.41
CA LEU A 324 3.48 3.83 -0.23
C LEU A 324 2.01 3.42 -0.08
N ILE A 325 1.77 2.14 0.14
CA ILE A 325 0.46 1.65 0.58
C ILE A 325 0.45 1.60 2.11
N THR A 326 -0.52 2.30 2.71
CA THR A 326 -0.84 2.10 4.12
C THR A 326 -1.78 0.92 4.22
N GLY A 327 -1.26 -0.28 4.48
CA GLY A 327 -2.07 -1.50 4.35
C GLY A 327 -3.04 -1.74 5.50
N ALA A 328 -4.17 -2.36 5.22
CA ALA A 328 -5.07 -2.96 6.21
C ALA A 328 -5.85 -4.12 5.58
N ARG A 329 -6.11 -5.17 6.37
CA ARG A 329 -6.86 -6.34 5.88
C ARG A 329 -8.27 -5.90 5.44
N PRO A 330 -8.69 -6.21 4.21
CA PRO A 330 -9.94 -5.67 3.73
C PRO A 330 -11.18 -6.31 4.36
N TYR A 331 -11.15 -7.62 4.60
CA TYR A 331 -12.20 -8.35 5.30
C TYR A 331 -11.72 -8.78 6.70
N GLY A 332 -12.50 -8.40 7.72
CA GLY A 332 -12.28 -8.73 9.12
C GLY A 332 -13.03 -9.99 9.58
N GLY A 333 -13.10 -10.20 10.89
CA GLY A 333 -13.92 -11.26 11.50
C GLY A 333 -13.59 -12.68 11.00
N THR A 334 -14.61 -13.40 10.55
CA THR A 334 -14.52 -14.78 10.01
C THR A 334 -13.65 -14.89 8.76
N GLN A 335 -13.48 -13.80 8.01
CA GLN A 335 -12.63 -13.74 6.80
C GLN A 335 -11.28 -13.06 7.04
N SER A 336 -10.88 -12.85 8.29
CA SER A 336 -9.63 -12.17 8.63
C SER A 336 -8.38 -12.84 8.05
N SER A 337 -8.38 -14.16 7.87
CA SER A 337 -7.30 -14.90 7.20
C SER A 337 -7.24 -14.63 5.70
N ALA A 338 -8.39 -14.63 5.02
CA ALA A 338 -8.51 -14.33 3.60
C ALA A 338 -8.13 -12.87 3.31
N GLY A 339 -8.58 -11.93 4.15
CA GLY A 339 -8.17 -10.52 4.05
C GLY A 339 -6.66 -10.32 4.26
N THR A 340 -6.05 -11.01 5.23
CA THR A 340 -4.59 -10.99 5.40
C THR A 340 -3.88 -11.61 4.19
N LYS A 341 -4.42 -12.68 3.61
CA LYS A 341 -3.87 -13.28 2.38
C LYS A 341 -3.90 -12.28 1.22
N ALA A 342 -5.05 -11.65 0.96
CA ALA A 342 -5.19 -10.69 -0.13
C ALA A 342 -4.20 -9.50 0.00
N MET A 343 -3.99 -8.99 1.21
CA MET A 343 -2.97 -7.95 1.45
C MET A 343 -1.55 -8.45 1.15
N ASN A 344 -1.21 -9.67 1.56
CA ASN A 344 0.10 -10.24 1.27
C ASN A 344 0.31 -10.49 -0.23
N ASP A 345 -0.73 -10.89 -0.95
CA ASP A 345 -0.72 -11.06 -2.40
C ASP A 345 -0.47 -9.70 -3.10
N ILE A 346 -1.07 -8.61 -2.61
CA ILE A 346 -0.77 -7.24 -3.06
C ILE A 346 0.69 -6.84 -2.79
N PHE A 347 1.23 -7.12 -1.60
CA PHE A 347 2.63 -6.80 -1.32
C PHE A 347 3.59 -7.58 -2.21
N ALA A 348 3.37 -8.89 -2.36
CA ALA A 348 4.20 -9.73 -3.22
C ALA A 348 4.16 -9.27 -4.68
N TRP A 349 2.96 -8.97 -5.21
CA TRP A 349 2.78 -8.44 -6.55
C TRP A 349 3.44 -7.08 -6.72
N GLY A 350 3.22 -6.14 -5.79
CA GLY A 350 3.72 -4.77 -5.87
C GLY A 350 5.25 -4.70 -5.88
N VAL A 351 5.89 -5.44 -4.97
CA VAL A 351 7.36 -5.53 -4.90
C VAL A 351 7.94 -6.18 -6.17
N THR A 352 7.27 -7.20 -6.71
CA THR A 352 7.73 -7.87 -7.94
C THR A 352 7.57 -6.97 -9.16
N THR A 353 6.47 -6.22 -9.24
CA THR A 353 6.09 -5.41 -10.41
C THR A 353 6.82 -4.07 -10.43
N TYR A 354 7.04 -3.48 -9.25
CA TYR A 354 7.62 -2.15 -9.07
C TYR A 354 8.77 -2.16 -8.05
N PRO A 355 9.85 -2.93 -8.32
CA PRO A 355 10.95 -3.08 -7.37
C PRO A 355 11.60 -1.74 -7.05
N GLY A 356 11.79 -1.49 -5.77
CA GLY A 356 12.30 -0.24 -5.22
C GLY A 356 11.33 0.95 -5.27
N ARG A 357 10.13 0.82 -5.84
CA ARG A 357 9.15 1.92 -5.94
C ARG A 357 7.89 1.65 -5.13
N PHE A 358 7.57 0.39 -4.88
CA PHE A 358 6.41 -0.03 -4.13
C PHE A 358 6.68 -0.01 -2.62
N GLY A 359 6.21 1.04 -1.97
CA GLY A 359 6.41 1.25 -0.56
C GLY A 359 5.34 0.59 0.32
N ILE A 360 5.78 0.15 1.49
CA ILE A 360 4.93 -0.55 2.47
C ILE A 360 4.92 0.26 3.76
N MET A 361 3.71 0.59 4.22
CA MET A 361 3.50 1.33 5.46
C MET A 361 2.41 0.68 6.33
N ASN A 362 2.63 0.66 7.64
CA ASN A 362 1.62 0.31 8.64
C ASN A 362 1.22 1.58 9.42
N ALA A 363 -0.05 1.72 9.82
CA ALA A 363 -0.53 2.86 10.59
C ALA A 363 -0.91 2.51 12.05
N GLN A 364 -0.21 1.54 12.62
CA GLN A 364 -0.54 0.98 13.92
C GLN A 364 0.68 0.73 14.80
N LEU A 365 1.72 1.55 14.69
CA LEU A 365 2.89 1.36 15.54
C LEU A 365 2.54 1.62 17.02
N HIS A 366 2.91 0.66 17.85
CA HIS A 366 2.86 0.68 19.31
C HIS A 366 4.07 -0.12 19.86
N VAL A 367 4.34 -0.05 21.17
CA VAL A 367 5.58 -0.55 21.78
C VAL A 367 5.87 -2.04 21.55
N THR A 368 4.83 -2.86 21.42
CA THR A 368 4.95 -4.30 21.18
C THR A 368 4.90 -4.69 19.70
N SER A 369 4.92 -3.71 18.80
CA SER A 369 5.06 -3.97 17.37
C SER A 369 6.32 -4.78 17.11
N SER A 370 6.12 -5.93 16.46
CA SER A 370 7.17 -6.85 16.04
C SER A 370 6.82 -7.45 14.68
N THR A 371 7.70 -8.28 14.14
CA THR A 371 7.50 -8.94 12.83
C THR A 371 6.40 -10.00 12.82
N GLY A 372 5.74 -10.29 13.96
CA GLY A 372 4.63 -11.24 14.04
C GLY A 372 3.33 -10.75 13.39
N TYR A 373 3.15 -9.44 13.24
CA TYR A 373 2.00 -8.85 12.56
C TYR A 373 2.24 -8.79 11.05
N TYR A 374 1.26 -9.17 10.22
CA TYR A 374 1.46 -9.35 8.77
C TYR A 374 2.01 -8.10 8.06
N LEU A 375 1.57 -6.89 8.42
CA LEU A 375 2.12 -5.65 7.85
C LEU A 375 3.57 -5.41 8.27
N ASN A 376 3.88 -5.63 9.55
CA ASN A 376 5.24 -5.50 10.05
C ASN A 376 6.16 -6.58 9.47
N ALA A 377 5.65 -7.78 9.23
CA ALA A 377 6.36 -8.83 8.52
C ALA A 377 6.66 -8.40 7.07
N ALA A 378 5.70 -7.81 6.37
CA ALA A 378 5.89 -7.30 5.01
C ALA A 378 6.92 -6.16 4.98
N ILE A 379 6.87 -5.21 5.93
CA ILE A 379 7.90 -4.18 6.11
C ILE A 379 9.27 -4.83 6.31
N TYR A 380 9.37 -5.74 7.28
CA TYR A 380 10.63 -6.39 7.60
C TYR A 380 11.19 -7.12 6.39
N ASN A 381 10.40 -7.97 5.73
CA ASN A 381 10.86 -8.79 4.62
C ASN A 381 11.37 -7.97 3.42
N ASN A 382 10.89 -6.74 3.25
CA ASN A 382 11.21 -5.87 2.10
C ASN A 382 12.13 -4.69 2.44
N ARG A 383 12.56 -4.54 3.71
CA ARG A 383 13.31 -3.37 4.23
C ARG A 383 14.60 -3.01 3.48
N PHE A 384 15.19 -3.97 2.77
CA PHE A 384 16.44 -3.78 2.05
C PHE A 384 16.26 -3.12 0.68
N THR A 385 15.18 -3.45 -0.02
CA THR A 385 14.97 -3.03 -1.40
C THR A 385 13.89 -1.97 -1.53
N GLU A 386 12.91 -1.95 -0.63
CA GLU A 386 11.71 -1.13 -0.78
C GLU A 386 11.69 0.09 0.17
N PRO A 387 10.94 1.16 -0.18
CA PRO A 387 10.64 2.23 0.74
C PRO A 387 9.68 1.71 1.82
N VAL A 388 10.15 1.64 3.07
CA VAL A 388 9.33 1.14 4.17
C VAL A 388 9.30 2.13 5.32
N GLY A 389 8.13 2.26 5.93
CA GLY A 389 7.96 3.07 7.13
C GLY A 389 6.67 2.76 7.84
N ILE A 390 6.33 3.60 8.79
CA ILE A 390 5.22 3.32 9.70
C ILE A 390 4.72 4.60 10.35
N GLN A 391 3.45 4.65 10.70
CA GLN A 391 2.84 5.72 11.47
C GLN A 391 2.54 5.23 12.89
N PHE A 392 2.74 6.09 13.89
CA PHE A 392 2.23 5.84 15.23
C PHE A 392 0.71 5.64 15.23
N LEU A 393 0.25 4.72 16.08
CA LEU A 393 -1.16 4.42 16.25
C LEU A 393 -1.92 5.63 16.79
N CYS A 394 -1.35 6.31 17.79
CA CYS A 394 -1.90 7.50 18.43
C CYS A 394 -0.75 8.40 18.92
N SER A 395 -1.07 9.62 19.36
CA SER A 395 -0.12 10.52 20.00
C SER A 395 0.08 10.22 21.49
N THR A 396 0.90 10.97 22.22
CA THR A 396 1.01 10.81 23.69
C THR A 396 0.19 11.80 24.51
N ASN A 397 -0.71 12.57 23.89
CA ASN A 397 -1.39 13.70 24.54
C ASN A 397 -2.51 13.33 25.54
N SER A 398 -2.82 12.06 25.70
CA SER A 398 -3.85 11.59 26.63
C SER A 398 -3.51 10.20 27.18
N ALA A 399 -4.04 9.86 28.35
CA ALA A 399 -3.81 8.56 28.97
C ALA A 399 -4.34 7.39 28.11
N ASP A 400 -5.48 7.54 27.42
CA ASP A 400 -5.99 6.51 26.50
C ASP A 400 -5.03 6.28 25.32
N ASN A 401 -4.51 7.36 24.73
CA ASN A 401 -3.56 7.23 23.63
C ASN A 401 -2.24 6.60 24.09
N VAL A 402 -1.76 6.94 25.28
CA VAL A 402 -0.59 6.28 25.89
C VAL A 402 -0.88 4.80 26.16
N ALA A 403 -2.10 4.43 26.60
CA ALA A 403 -2.50 3.03 26.76
C ALA A 403 -2.51 2.29 25.41
N ARG A 404 -2.97 2.92 24.32
CA ARG A 404 -2.90 2.35 22.97
C ARG A 404 -1.46 2.13 22.52
N LEU A 405 -0.60 3.13 22.67
CA LEU A 405 0.83 3.02 22.33
C LEU A 405 1.54 1.99 23.20
N SER A 406 1.18 1.88 24.47
CA SER A 406 1.75 0.90 25.40
C SER A 406 1.19 -0.51 25.19
N ASN A 407 0.16 -0.68 24.35
CA ASN A 407 -0.62 -1.92 24.23
C ASN A 407 -1.18 -2.41 25.58
N SER A 408 -1.62 -1.45 26.40
CA SER A 408 -2.12 -1.68 27.75
C SER A 408 -3.63 -1.90 27.78
N PRO A 409 -4.18 -2.42 28.89
CA PRO A 409 -5.63 -2.58 29.02
C PRO A 409 -6.38 -1.26 28.72
N PRO A 410 -7.49 -1.29 27.95
CA PRO A 410 -8.20 -2.47 27.43
C PRO A 410 -7.72 -2.99 26.06
N TYR A 411 -6.66 -2.42 25.49
CA TYR A 411 -6.20 -2.74 24.13
C TYR A 411 -5.28 -3.96 24.07
N GLY A 412 -4.51 -4.18 25.14
CA GLY A 412 -3.66 -5.35 25.30
C GLY A 412 -3.41 -5.66 26.77
N SER A 413 -2.42 -6.51 27.02
CA SER A 413 -2.07 -7.01 28.37
C SER A 413 -0.83 -6.34 28.96
N ASP A 414 -0.19 -5.42 28.24
CA ASP A 414 1.08 -4.82 28.67
C ASP A 414 0.85 -3.71 29.72
N PRO A 415 1.81 -3.46 30.62
CA PRO A 415 1.66 -2.41 31.62
C PRO A 415 1.59 -1.03 30.96
N LEU A 416 0.77 -0.12 31.53
CA LEU A 416 0.72 1.27 31.09
C LEU A 416 2.08 1.93 31.32
N LEU A 417 2.71 2.38 30.25
CA LEU A 417 3.98 3.08 30.31
C LEU A 417 3.77 4.58 30.55
N SER A 418 4.86 5.27 30.91
CA SER A 418 4.87 6.73 30.81
C SER A 418 4.75 7.16 29.34
N ALA A 419 4.25 8.37 29.09
CA ALA A 419 4.17 8.93 27.74
C ALA A 419 5.54 8.91 27.01
N TYR A 420 6.61 9.23 27.74
CA TYR A 420 7.99 9.21 27.23
C TYR A 420 8.47 7.80 26.87
N ASP A 421 8.20 6.81 27.72
CA ASP A 421 8.61 5.43 27.45
C ASP A 421 7.78 4.82 26.32
N ALA A 422 6.48 5.13 26.26
CA ALA A 422 5.60 4.67 25.18
C ALA A 422 6.11 5.13 23.81
N ILE A 423 6.49 6.40 23.67
CA ILE A 423 7.01 6.92 22.40
C ILE A 423 8.41 6.38 22.09
N ASN A 424 9.33 6.35 23.07
CA ASN A 424 10.70 5.86 22.85
C ASN A 424 10.73 4.38 22.48
N ASN A 425 9.93 3.56 23.17
CA ASN A 425 9.86 2.13 22.89
C ASN A 425 9.17 1.86 21.54
N SER A 426 8.20 2.69 21.15
CA SER A 426 7.57 2.60 19.83
C SER A 426 8.56 2.94 18.70
N PHE A 427 9.38 3.98 18.84
CA PHE A 427 10.47 4.25 17.89
C PHE A 427 11.46 3.09 17.80
N THR A 428 11.86 2.55 18.96
CA THR A 428 12.77 1.40 19.02
C THR A 428 12.18 0.19 18.29
N ALA A 429 10.87 -0.07 18.44
CA ALA A 429 10.17 -1.10 17.69
C ALA A 429 10.21 -0.85 16.16
N ALA A 430 10.00 0.39 15.71
CA ALA A 430 10.08 0.75 14.29
C ALA A 430 11.47 0.47 13.69
N VAL A 431 12.52 0.88 14.40
CA VAL A 431 13.92 0.64 13.99
C VAL A 431 14.20 -0.87 13.92
N ASN A 432 13.74 -1.65 14.91
CA ASN A 432 13.94 -3.09 14.95
C ASN A 432 13.23 -3.84 13.81
N ILE A 433 12.07 -3.36 13.37
CA ILE A 433 11.34 -3.90 12.20
C ILE A 433 11.99 -3.44 10.88
N GLY A 434 12.91 -2.47 10.92
CA GLY A 434 13.67 -2.00 9.77
C GLY A 434 13.01 -0.86 9.00
N CYS A 435 12.14 -0.08 9.66
CA CYS A 435 11.56 1.12 9.08
C CYS A 435 12.65 2.14 8.72
N LYS A 436 12.45 2.88 7.63
CA LYS A 436 13.35 3.98 7.22
C LYS A 436 12.86 5.32 7.75
N PHE A 437 11.58 5.45 8.02
CA PHE A 437 10.97 6.63 8.60
C PHE A 437 9.81 6.26 9.53
N VAL A 438 9.42 7.21 10.39
CA VAL A 438 8.24 7.11 11.25
C VAL A 438 7.42 8.39 11.15
N GLU A 439 6.15 8.26 10.78
CA GLU A 439 5.15 9.33 10.90
C GLU A 439 4.71 9.46 12.36
N THR A 440 4.96 10.63 12.92
CA THR A 440 4.81 10.96 14.34
C THR A 440 3.84 12.11 14.49
N TYR A 441 2.89 12.00 15.42
CA TYR A 441 1.89 13.04 15.63
C TYR A 441 2.52 14.37 16.04
N GLU A 442 1.92 15.45 15.55
CA GLU A 442 2.41 16.81 15.74
C GLU A 442 2.70 17.20 17.20
N VAL A 443 1.78 16.84 18.10
CA VAL A 443 1.92 17.15 19.53
C VAL A 443 3.18 16.52 20.13
N ASP A 444 3.60 15.36 19.62
CA ASP A 444 4.77 14.65 20.11
C ASP A 444 6.06 15.23 19.53
N VAL A 445 6.08 15.56 18.23
CA VAL A 445 7.26 16.20 17.61
C VAL A 445 7.51 17.61 18.15
N LYS A 446 6.47 18.34 18.59
CA LYS A 446 6.59 19.65 19.23
C LYS A 446 7.01 19.58 20.70
N ASN A 447 6.91 18.41 21.33
CA ASN A 447 7.20 18.27 22.75
C ASN A 447 8.70 18.45 23.02
N SER A 448 9.07 19.46 23.81
CA SER A 448 10.47 19.77 24.13
C SER A 448 11.18 18.63 24.86
N ALA A 449 10.45 17.83 25.65
CA ALA A 449 11.00 16.68 26.35
C ALA A 449 11.41 15.54 25.40
N TYR A 450 10.86 15.48 24.18
CA TYR A 450 11.11 14.39 23.23
C TYR A 450 12.24 14.70 22.24
N GLN A 451 12.76 15.92 22.21
CA GLN A 451 13.72 16.34 21.17
C GLN A 451 14.98 15.46 21.13
N THR A 452 15.50 15.03 22.29
CA THR A 452 16.64 14.11 22.36
C THR A 452 16.31 12.73 21.78
N ILE A 453 15.09 12.21 22.02
CA ILE A 453 14.62 10.95 21.41
C ILE A 453 14.50 11.14 19.90
N LEU A 454 13.83 12.21 19.44
CA LEU A 454 13.62 12.46 18.01
C LEU A 454 14.96 12.56 17.27
N ALA A 455 15.95 13.24 17.86
CA ALA A 455 17.31 13.29 17.31
C ALA A 455 17.94 11.89 17.20
N THR A 456 17.91 11.11 18.28
CA THR A 456 18.55 9.80 18.37
C THR A 456 17.88 8.77 17.44
N GLN A 457 16.55 8.67 17.52
CA GLN A 457 15.76 7.73 16.73
C GLN A 457 15.70 8.16 15.25
N GLY A 458 15.63 9.47 14.98
CA GLY A 458 15.74 10.01 13.63
C GLY A 458 17.08 9.67 12.97
N ALA A 459 18.19 9.76 13.70
CA ALA A 459 19.50 9.31 13.20
C ALA A 459 19.53 7.79 12.91
N ALA A 460 18.91 6.97 13.75
CA ALA A 460 18.80 5.53 13.52
C ALA A 460 18.00 5.21 12.25
N LEU A 461 16.84 5.87 12.05
CA LEU A 461 15.99 5.73 10.86
C LEU A 461 16.70 6.20 9.57
N LYS A 462 17.55 7.23 9.67
CA LYS A 462 18.37 7.75 8.57
C LYS A 462 19.60 6.92 8.25
N SER A 463 20.03 6.05 9.15
CA SER A 463 21.27 5.28 8.98
C SER A 463 21.23 4.40 7.72
N PRO A 464 22.34 4.27 6.97
CA PRO A 464 22.37 3.44 5.78
C PRO A 464 21.85 2.03 6.06
N THR A 465 21.04 1.51 5.14
CA THR A 465 20.54 0.14 5.30
C THR A 465 21.73 -0.82 5.23
N PRO A 466 21.93 -1.69 6.23
CA PRO A 466 23.09 -2.58 6.26
C PRO A 466 23.04 -3.55 5.08
N THR A 467 24.20 -3.87 4.52
CA THR A 467 24.30 -4.85 3.44
C THR A 467 23.89 -6.24 3.97
N PRO A 468 22.93 -6.92 3.33
CA PRO A 468 22.51 -8.26 3.76
C PRO A 468 23.60 -9.30 3.47
N THR A 469 23.77 -10.25 4.38
CA THR A 469 24.71 -11.38 4.27
C THR A 469 24.00 -12.57 3.61
N ALA A 470 24.59 -13.10 2.53
CA ALA A 470 24.07 -14.28 1.82
C ALA A 470 24.01 -15.52 2.74
N PRO A 471 23.14 -16.50 2.43
CA PRO A 471 22.99 -17.67 3.28
C PRO A 471 24.21 -18.59 3.24
N SER A 472 24.54 -19.21 4.37
CA SER A 472 25.54 -20.27 4.49
C SER A 472 24.96 -21.45 5.26
N ILE A 473 25.30 -22.68 4.87
CA ILE A 473 24.81 -23.89 5.54
C ILE A 473 25.84 -24.32 6.59
N THR A 474 25.44 -24.29 7.85
CA THR A 474 26.27 -24.68 9.00
C THR A 474 26.03 -26.13 9.43
N THR A 475 24.91 -26.73 9.03
CA THR A 475 24.64 -28.15 9.23
C THR A 475 23.92 -28.70 8.01
N GLN A 476 24.57 -29.64 7.31
CA GLN A 476 24.02 -30.30 6.15
C GLN A 476 22.93 -31.32 6.54
N PRO A 477 21.95 -31.60 5.66
CA PRO A 477 21.06 -32.74 5.81
C PRO A 477 21.86 -34.05 5.89
N ALA A 478 21.46 -34.95 6.78
CA ALA A 478 22.09 -36.26 6.94
C ALA A 478 21.23 -37.37 6.33
N ASP A 479 21.88 -38.41 5.81
CA ASP A 479 21.23 -39.62 5.30
C ASP A 479 20.27 -40.24 6.32
N LYS A 480 19.22 -40.89 5.81
CA LYS A 480 18.20 -41.53 6.63
C LYS A 480 17.93 -42.95 6.17
N THR A 481 17.83 -43.87 7.12
CA THR A 481 17.35 -45.24 6.89
C THR A 481 16.05 -45.44 7.63
N VAL A 482 15.00 -45.88 6.94
CA VAL A 482 13.67 -46.16 7.52
C VAL A 482 13.10 -47.46 6.94
N THR A 483 12.19 -48.09 7.66
CA THR A 483 11.40 -49.21 7.10
C THR A 483 10.25 -48.65 6.25
N ALA A 484 9.88 -49.36 5.19
CA ALA A 484 8.70 -49.02 4.38
C ALA A 484 7.46 -48.77 5.27
N GLY A 485 6.67 -47.76 4.93
CA GLY A 485 5.53 -47.27 5.70
C GLY A 485 5.89 -46.27 6.82
N ARG A 486 7.17 -46.02 7.08
CA ARG A 486 7.63 -44.97 8.04
C ARG A 486 8.04 -43.69 7.33
N THR A 487 8.07 -42.59 8.07
CA THR A 487 8.50 -41.27 7.58
C THR A 487 9.97 -41.02 7.92
N ALA A 488 10.70 -40.33 7.04
CA ALA A 488 12.03 -39.80 7.33
C ALA A 488 11.97 -38.29 7.61
N LYS A 489 12.81 -37.79 8.53
CA LYS A 489 12.96 -36.36 8.80
C LYS A 489 14.36 -35.88 8.40
N PHE A 490 14.41 -34.92 7.49
CA PHE A 490 15.61 -34.20 7.09
C PHE A 490 15.61 -32.80 7.72
N THR A 491 16.78 -32.30 8.10
CA THR A 491 16.96 -31.00 8.76
C THR A 491 18.19 -30.30 8.20
N VAL A 492 18.14 -28.98 8.07
CA VAL A 492 19.28 -28.12 7.72
C VAL A 492 19.41 -27.02 8.76
N THR A 493 20.63 -26.60 9.05
CA THR A 493 20.89 -25.34 9.78
C THR A 493 21.62 -24.39 8.84
N ALA A 494 21.10 -23.17 8.72
CA ALA A 494 21.69 -22.13 7.89
C ALA A 494 21.80 -20.82 8.68
N ALA A 495 22.83 -20.04 8.35
CA ALA A 495 23.04 -18.68 8.84
C ALA A 495 22.93 -17.70 7.66
N GLY A 496 22.73 -16.42 7.95
CA GLY A 496 22.57 -15.36 6.96
C GLY A 496 21.60 -14.30 7.45
N THR A 497 21.46 -13.21 6.70
CA THR A 497 20.48 -12.17 7.03
C THR A 497 19.05 -12.71 6.84
N ALA A 498 18.20 -12.54 7.85
CA ALA A 498 16.80 -12.95 7.80
C ALA A 498 15.93 -12.01 6.94
N PRO A 499 14.79 -12.47 6.39
CA PRO A 499 14.30 -13.86 6.46
C PRO A 499 15.09 -14.80 5.55
N LEU A 500 15.28 -16.04 6.01
CA LEU A 500 15.73 -17.15 5.17
C LEU A 500 14.51 -17.89 4.63
N THR A 501 14.48 -18.17 3.34
CA THR A 501 13.50 -19.03 2.69
C THR A 501 14.14 -20.37 2.35
N TYR A 502 13.32 -21.43 2.38
CA TYR A 502 13.77 -22.80 2.12
C TYR A 502 12.90 -23.41 1.03
N GLN A 503 13.49 -24.29 0.22
CA GLN A 503 12.75 -25.14 -0.70
C GLN A 503 13.45 -26.50 -0.79
N TRP A 504 12.80 -27.55 -0.26
CA TRP A 504 13.31 -28.91 -0.37
C TRP A 504 13.07 -29.48 -1.77
N THR A 505 13.99 -30.34 -2.19
CA THR A 505 13.96 -31.07 -3.45
C THR A 505 14.11 -32.56 -3.20
N LYS A 506 13.49 -33.36 -4.07
CA LYS A 506 13.70 -34.81 -4.17
C LYS A 506 14.20 -35.11 -5.57
N ASN A 507 15.38 -35.70 -5.68
CA ASN A 507 16.03 -36.00 -6.96
C ASN A 507 16.10 -34.76 -7.89
N GLY A 508 16.36 -33.58 -7.31
CA GLY A 508 16.44 -32.30 -8.03
C GLY A 508 15.11 -31.62 -8.34
N ALA A 509 13.96 -32.27 -8.09
CA ALA A 509 12.64 -31.67 -8.29
C ALA A 509 12.10 -31.06 -7.00
N ASN A 510 11.48 -29.86 -7.07
CA ASN A 510 10.88 -29.19 -5.92
C ASN A 510 9.77 -30.03 -5.28
N ILE A 511 9.79 -30.11 -3.96
CA ILE A 511 8.71 -30.69 -3.17
C ILE A 511 7.75 -29.56 -2.79
N SER A 512 6.52 -29.60 -3.32
CA SER A 512 5.51 -28.57 -3.04
C SER A 512 5.27 -28.40 -1.54
N GLY A 513 5.25 -27.15 -1.07
CA GLY A 513 5.01 -26.79 0.34
C GLY A 513 6.16 -27.09 1.31
N ALA A 514 7.26 -27.69 0.87
CA ALA A 514 8.40 -28.01 1.72
C ALA A 514 9.33 -26.80 1.91
N THR A 515 8.87 -25.81 2.68
CA THR A 515 9.50 -24.48 2.80
C THR A 515 10.09 -24.16 4.17
N LYS A 516 10.31 -25.18 5.01
CA LYS A 516 10.87 -25.04 6.36
C LYS A 516 12.30 -25.58 6.43
N ALA A 517 13.03 -25.21 7.48
CA ALA A 517 14.36 -25.76 7.78
C ALA A 517 14.38 -27.28 8.04
N SER A 518 13.21 -27.91 8.20
CA SER A 518 13.06 -29.37 8.25
C SER A 518 11.96 -29.85 7.32
N TYR A 519 12.17 -31.02 6.72
CA TYR A 519 11.18 -31.72 5.92
C TYR A 519 10.93 -33.12 6.47
N ILE A 520 9.66 -33.51 6.56
CA ILE A 520 9.23 -34.87 6.91
C ILE A 520 8.60 -35.46 5.67
N THR A 521 9.10 -36.61 5.22
CA THR A 521 8.53 -37.30 4.06
C THR A 521 7.11 -37.80 4.39
N PRO A 522 6.24 -38.00 3.38
CA PRO A 522 5.14 -38.94 3.50
C PRO A 522 5.63 -40.34 3.91
N ALA A 523 4.70 -41.24 4.22
CA ALA A 523 5.02 -42.65 4.45
C ALA A 523 5.80 -43.20 3.26
N THR A 524 7.02 -43.66 3.51
CA THR A 524 7.96 -44.08 2.46
C THR A 524 7.57 -45.43 1.88
N THR A 525 7.90 -45.64 0.62
CA THR A 525 7.76 -46.89 -0.11
C THR A 525 9.12 -47.38 -0.57
N THR A 526 9.23 -48.65 -0.99
CA THR A 526 10.48 -49.17 -1.56
C THR A 526 10.93 -48.43 -2.83
N ALA A 527 10.00 -47.76 -3.54
CA ALA A 527 10.30 -46.90 -4.68
C ALA A 527 11.04 -45.61 -4.29
N ASP A 528 11.03 -45.23 -3.00
CA ASP A 528 11.77 -44.08 -2.50
C ASP A 528 13.23 -44.40 -2.14
N ASN A 529 13.62 -45.68 -2.19
CA ASN A 529 14.98 -46.11 -1.86
C ASN A 529 16.00 -45.49 -2.84
N GLY A 530 17.05 -44.88 -2.30
CA GLY A 530 18.06 -44.15 -3.06
C GLY A 530 17.66 -42.73 -3.44
N ALA A 531 16.48 -42.25 -3.05
CA ALA A 531 16.09 -40.87 -3.32
C ALA A 531 17.02 -39.88 -2.61
N LEU A 532 17.42 -38.83 -3.32
CA LEU A 532 18.29 -37.77 -2.83
C LEU A 532 17.46 -36.57 -2.40
N PHE A 533 17.64 -36.13 -1.16
CA PHE A 533 17.00 -34.95 -0.60
C PHE A 533 18.02 -33.82 -0.41
N ALA A 534 17.74 -32.66 -0.99
CA ALA A 534 18.54 -31.45 -0.82
C ALA A 534 17.62 -30.25 -0.57
N VAL A 535 18.16 -29.16 -0.04
CA VAL A 535 17.41 -27.93 0.21
C VAL A 535 18.13 -26.73 -0.35
N VAL A 536 17.39 -25.88 -1.06
CA VAL A 536 17.84 -24.54 -1.45
C VAL A 536 17.46 -23.58 -0.33
N VAL A 537 18.43 -22.86 0.21
CA VAL A 537 18.24 -21.80 1.20
C VAL A 537 18.55 -20.46 0.53
N SER A 538 17.64 -19.50 0.61
CA SER A 538 17.79 -18.19 -0.02
C SER A 538 17.41 -17.03 0.89
N ASN A 539 17.96 -15.85 0.60
CA ASN A 539 17.50 -14.57 1.13
C ASN A 539 17.73 -13.48 0.06
N VAL A 540 17.54 -12.21 0.43
CA VAL A 540 17.73 -11.07 -0.48
C VAL A 540 19.16 -10.93 -1.03
N ALA A 541 20.17 -11.52 -0.39
CA ALA A 541 21.57 -11.45 -0.80
C ALA A 541 22.02 -12.63 -1.67
N GLY A 542 21.22 -13.69 -1.80
CA GLY A 542 21.54 -14.83 -2.65
C GLY A 542 20.95 -16.15 -2.18
N SER A 543 21.44 -17.24 -2.76
CA SER A 543 20.99 -18.61 -2.46
C SER A 543 22.15 -19.61 -2.39
N ILE A 544 21.98 -20.65 -1.58
CA ILE A 544 22.89 -21.79 -1.49
C ILE A 544 22.09 -23.09 -1.49
N THR A 545 22.61 -24.14 -2.14
CA THR A 545 22.02 -25.48 -2.12
C THR A 545 22.82 -26.38 -1.19
N SER A 546 22.14 -27.21 -0.39
CA SER A 546 22.78 -28.18 0.49
C SER A 546 23.44 -29.32 -0.27
N ASN A 547 24.29 -30.07 0.45
CA ASN A 547 24.64 -31.42 0.02
C ASN A 547 23.35 -32.27 -0.03
N SER A 548 23.36 -33.29 -0.90
CA SER A 548 22.27 -34.27 -0.95
C SER A 548 22.40 -35.28 0.18
N ALA A 549 21.28 -35.58 0.84
CA ALA A 549 21.14 -36.69 1.77
C ALA A 549 20.36 -37.84 1.12
N THR A 550 20.86 -39.06 1.27
CA THR A 550 20.25 -40.28 0.71
C THR A 550 19.21 -40.86 1.66
N LEU A 551 18.05 -41.22 1.11
CA LEU A 551 17.03 -42.02 1.80
C LEU A 551 17.19 -43.50 1.45
N THR A 552 17.43 -44.32 2.45
CA THR A 552 17.44 -45.79 2.36
C THR A 552 16.14 -46.34 2.93
N VAL A 553 15.37 -47.08 2.14
CA VAL A 553 14.13 -47.73 2.58
C VAL A 553 14.33 -49.24 2.62
N LYS A 554 14.11 -49.84 3.79
CA LYS A 554 14.25 -51.29 4.04
C LYS A 554 12.91 -51.99 4.18
#